data_AF-A0A848ZB62-F1
#
_entry.id   AF-A0A848ZB62-F1
#
_cell.length_a   1.000
_cell.length_b   1.000
_cell.length_c   1.000
_cell.angle_alpha   90.00
_cell.angle_beta   90.00
_cell.angle_gamma   90.00
#
_symmetry.space_group_name_H-M   'P 1'
#
loop_
_entity.id
_entity.type
_entity.pdbx_description
1 polymer ?
#
loop_
_entity_poly.entity_id
_entity_poly.type
_entity_poly.pdbx_seq_one_letter_code
_entity_poly.pdbx_strand_id
1 'polypeptide(L)'
;MSAKSLSGRAIKRRIYELLQSPDRASALNEIGKLPRRQVINPLFSFLHNRDQDVRWAAVKALGTVVSELADEDTESARVVMRRLMWNLNDESGGIGWGSPEAMGEILACHDGLAKEYAHILISYTREDGNYLEHEVLQRGLIWGIGRLAQVSPHIMQDAVQDLFPYLDSSDATVRGLAAWVMGILAVDDAVSKLRGLKSDEHEIQIYTYRGLVNRRVMDLAQEALSRLGDKRELSE
;
A
#
# COMPACT_ATOMS: atom_id res chain seq x y z
N MET A 1 18.86 27.07 26.47
CA MET A 1 18.91 25.69 27.03
C MET A 1 19.00 24.73 25.85
N SER A 2 20.14 24.05 25.69
CA SER A 2 20.42 23.18 24.54
C SER A 2 19.53 21.93 24.61
N ALA A 3 18.65 21.74 23.62
CA ALA A 3 17.86 20.53 23.48
C ALA A 3 18.82 19.36 23.24
N LYS A 4 18.98 18.47 24.24
CA LYS A 4 19.72 17.22 24.07
C LYS A 4 19.13 16.47 22.88
N SER A 5 19.90 16.32 21.80
CA SER A 5 19.52 15.47 20.67
C SER A 5 19.28 14.06 21.20
N LEU A 6 18.06 13.55 21.02
CA LEU A 6 17.73 12.17 21.36
C LEU A 6 18.69 11.23 20.62
N SER A 7 19.21 10.20 21.31
CA SER A 7 20.03 9.19 20.66
C SER A 7 19.18 8.40 19.64
N GLY A 8 19.80 7.86 18.58
CA GLY A 8 19.07 7.09 17.57
C GLY A 8 18.27 5.91 18.15
N ARG A 9 18.74 5.31 19.25
CA ARG A 9 18.01 4.28 20.01
C ARG A 9 16.78 4.85 20.72
N ALA A 10 16.90 6.02 21.33
CA ALA A 10 15.78 6.69 21.98
C ALA A 10 14.70 7.10 20.97
N ILE A 11 15.11 7.60 19.79
CA ILE A 11 14.18 7.94 18.69
C ILE A 11 13.48 6.69 18.19
N LYS A 12 14.22 5.60 17.90
CA LYS A 12 13.60 4.34 17.46
C LYS A 12 12.57 3.83 18.46
N ARG A 13 12.88 3.88 19.76
CA ARG A 13 11.95 3.49 20.82
C ARG A 13 10.72 4.40 20.85
N ARG A 14 10.91 5.72 20.75
CA ARG A 14 9.79 6.67 20.71
C ARG A 14 8.88 6.44 19.50
N ILE A 15 9.45 6.20 18.32
CA ILE A 15 8.68 5.86 17.12
C ILE A 15 7.89 4.58 17.36
N TYR A 16 8.50 3.54 17.94
CA TYR A 16 7.79 2.30 18.25
C TYR A 16 6.57 2.54 19.16
N GLU A 17 6.73 3.31 20.24
CA GLU A 17 5.62 3.68 21.15
C GLU A 17 4.51 4.43 20.40
N LEU A 18 4.86 5.36 19.52
CA LEU A 18 3.89 6.10 18.70
C LEU A 18 3.16 5.19 17.71
N LEU A 19 3.87 4.23 17.10
CA LEU A 19 3.27 3.24 16.19
C LEU A 19 2.33 2.25 16.90
N GLN A 20 2.39 2.15 18.23
CA GLN A 20 1.44 1.36 19.03
C GLN A 20 0.25 2.18 19.54
N SER A 21 0.27 3.50 19.36
CA SER A 21 -0.81 4.39 19.82
C SER A 21 -2.14 4.09 19.10
N PRO A 22 -3.26 4.00 19.84
CA PRO A 22 -4.59 3.93 19.23
C PRO A 22 -4.98 5.25 18.56
N ASP A 23 -4.49 6.38 19.05
CA ASP A 23 -4.63 7.69 18.39
C ASP A 23 -3.59 7.81 17.27
N ARG A 24 -3.95 7.28 16.10
CA ARG A 24 -3.11 7.23 14.90
C ARG A 24 -2.79 8.63 14.37
N ALA A 25 -3.77 9.53 14.38
CA ALA A 25 -3.59 10.87 13.82
C ALA A 25 -2.59 11.68 14.64
N SER A 26 -2.74 11.68 15.97
CA SER A 26 -1.77 12.32 16.87
C SER A 26 -0.39 11.68 16.78
N ALA A 27 -0.32 10.35 16.71
CA ALA A 27 0.95 9.63 16.56
C ALA A 27 1.69 10.01 15.27
N LEU A 28 1.00 10.09 14.13
CA LEU A 28 1.60 10.50 12.86
C LEU A 28 2.12 11.94 12.92
N ASN A 29 1.35 12.86 13.51
CA ASN A 29 1.80 14.25 13.72
C ASN A 29 3.05 14.32 14.60
N GLU A 30 3.12 13.53 15.67
CA GLU A 30 4.31 13.47 16.53
C GLU A 30 5.52 12.85 15.81
N ILE A 31 5.32 11.86 14.95
CA ILE A 31 6.38 11.29 14.11
C ILE A 31 6.91 12.33 13.12
N GLY A 32 6.03 13.10 12.48
CA GLY A 32 6.40 14.15 11.51
C GLY A 32 7.24 15.28 12.12
N LYS A 33 7.09 15.55 13.43
CA LYS A 33 7.92 16.53 14.16
C LYS A 33 9.35 16.06 14.44
N LEU A 34 9.64 14.76 14.29
CA LEU A 34 10.97 14.22 14.52
C LEU A 34 11.87 14.47 13.28
N PRO A 35 13.20 14.54 13.45
CA PRO A 35 14.09 14.75 12.31
C PRO A 35 13.96 13.63 11.26
N ARG A 36 13.47 13.96 10.06
CA ARG A 36 13.07 13.01 9.00
C ARG A 36 14.10 11.93 8.69
N ARG A 37 15.37 12.30 8.54
CA ARG A 37 16.49 11.36 8.30
C ARG A 37 16.66 10.33 9.43
N GLN A 38 16.28 10.67 10.66
CA GLN A 38 16.33 9.79 11.82
C GLN A 38 15.08 8.93 11.99
N VAL A 39 13.99 9.26 11.28
CA VAL A 39 12.71 8.55 11.32
C VAL A 39 12.63 7.45 10.26
N ILE A 40 13.12 7.72 9.05
CA ILE A 40 13.03 6.80 7.91
C ILE A 40 13.63 5.42 8.25
N ASN A 41 14.87 5.38 8.77
CA ASN A 41 15.53 4.11 9.08
C ASN A 41 14.78 3.25 10.12
N PRO A 42 14.33 3.81 11.26
CA PRO A 42 13.41 3.12 12.16
C PRO A 42 12.14 2.60 11.47
N LEU A 43 11.46 3.42 10.67
CA LEU A 43 10.22 3.02 10.00
C LEU A 43 10.44 1.84 9.04
N PHE A 44 11.52 1.86 8.24
CA PHE A 44 11.92 0.69 7.43
C PHE A 44 12.09 -0.56 8.28
N SER A 45 12.72 -0.46 9.46
CA SER A 45 12.88 -1.62 10.33
C SER A 45 11.56 -2.14 10.90
N PHE A 46 10.53 -1.29 11.00
CA PHE A 46 9.21 -1.67 11.49
C PHE A 46 8.28 -2.24 10.41
N LEU A 47 8.62 -2.12 9.12
CA LEU A 47 7.95 -2.87 8.06
C LEU A 47 8.05 -4.39 8.25
N HIS A 48 9.10 -4.84 8.95
CA HIS A 48 9.35 -6.25 9.28
C HIS A 48 8.93 -6.62 10.71
N ASN A 49 8.14 -5.78 11.39
CA ASN A 49 7.71 -6.07 12.75
C ASN A 49 6.81 -7.32 12.79
N ARG A 50 6.87 -8.10 13.87
CA ARG A 50 5.98 -9.25 14.07
C ARG A 50 4.53 -8.83 14.27
N ASP A 51 4.33 -7.70 14.93
CA ASP A 51 3.03 -7.08 15.11
C ASP A 51 2.57 -6.39 13.82
N GLN A 52 1.44 -6.85 13.28
CA GLN A 52 0.88 -6.37 12.03
C GLN A 52 0.35 -4.94 12.14
N ASP A 53 -0.21 -4.55 13.29
CA ASP A 53 -0.68 -3.18 13.50
C ASP A 53 0.48 -2.19 13.49
N VAL A 54 1.65 -2.60 14.02
CA VAL A 54 2.88 -1.81 13.93
C VAL A 54 3.39 -1.74 12.49
N ARG A 55 3.35 -2.84 11.72
CA ARG A 55 3.74 -2.82 10.31
C ARG A 55 2.93 -1.81 9.51
N TRP A 56 1.61 -1.86 9.62
CA TRP A 56 0.72 -0.95 8.90
C TRP A 56 0.82 0.50 9.38
N ALA A 57 1.01 0.72 10.68
CA ALA A 57 1.30 2.05 11.19
C ALA A 57 2.61 2.61 10.61
N ALA A 58 3.63 1.76 10.43
CA ALA A 58 4.89 2.16 9.81
C ALA A 58 4.71 2.49 8.32
N VAL A 59 3.89 1.74 7.58
CA VAL A 59 3.49 2.06 6.19
C VAL A 59 2.85 3.45 6.11
N LYS A 60 1.84 3.72 6.95
CA LYS A 60 1.17 5.04 7.02
C LYS A 60 2.13 6.17 7.39
N ALA A 61 3.03 5.92 8.34
CA ALA A 61 4.04 6.88 8.75
C ALA A 61 5.07 7.17 7.64
N LEU A 62 5.47 6.15 6.88
CA LEU A 62 6.34 6.34 5.71
C LEU A 62 5.67 7.21 4.65
N GLY A 63 4.41 6.96 4.32
CA GLY A 63 3.66 7.81 3.37
C GLY A 63 3.69 9.29 3.76
N THR A 64 3.38 9.57 5.02
CA THR A 64 3.36 10.95 5.55
C THR A 64 4.76 11.57 5.54
N VAL A 65 5.75 10.89 6.14
CA VAL A 65 7.12 11.42 6.29
C VAL A 65 7.82 11.60 4.95
N VAL A 66 7.60 10.70 3.99
CA VAL A 66 8.22 10.77 2.66
C VAL A 66 7.51 11.79 1.78
N SER A 67 6.20 11.97 1.92
CA SER A 67 5.48 13.06 1.24
C SER A 67 6.04 14.42 1.65
N GLU A 68 6.14 14.68 2.97
CA GLU A 68 6.72 15.93 3.46
C GLU A 68 8.20 16.08 3.06
N LEU A 69 8.95 14.97 3.03
CA LEU A 69 10.33 15.00 2.53
C LEU A 69 10.39 15.37 1.05
N ALA A 70 9.44 14.93 0.24
CA ALA A 70 9.41 15.23 -1.19
C ALA A 70 9.08 16.70 -1.49
N ASP A 71 8.23 17.31 -0.66
CA ASP A 71 7.91 18.75 -0.71
C ASP A 71 9.14 19.62 -0.38
N GLU A 72 10.03 19.13 0.51
CA GLU A 72 11.25 19.84 0.92
C GLU A 72 12.47 19.53 0.04
N ASP A 73 12.66 18.26 -0.29
CA ASP A 73 13.80 17.71 -1.03
C ASP A 73 13.38 16.43 -1.76
N THR A 74 12.87 16.62 -2.99
CA THR A 74 12.41 15.53 -3.85
C THR A 74 13.50 14.49 -4.11
N GLU A 75 14.79 14.86 -4.18
CA GLU A 75 15.88 13.88 -4.37
C GLU A 75 16.02 12.95 -3.16
N SER A 76 15.92 13.48 -1.95
CA SER A 76 15.91 12.66 -0.74
C SER A 76 14.72 11.70 -0.71
N ALA A 77 13.54 12.10 -1.19
CA ALA A 77 12.39 11.20 -1.33
C ALA A 77 12.62 10.13 -2.41
N ARG A 78 13.23 10.49 -3.56
CA ARG A 78 13.62 9.53 -4.60
C ARG A 78 14.62 8.49 -4.09
N VAL A 79 15.53 8.85 -3.18
CA VAL A 79 16.42 7.88 -2.51
C VAL A 79 15.61 6.85 -1.72
N VAL A 80 14.53 7.27 -1.04
CA VAL A 80 13.64 6.34 -0.32
C VAL A 80 12.91 5.41 -1.28
N MET A 81 12.37 5.94 -2.38
CA MET A 81 11.70 5.12 -3.41
C MET A 81 12.67 4.10 -4.03
N ARG A 82 13.88 4.52 -4.40
CA ARG A 82 14.93 3.61 -4.92
C ARG A 82 15.30 2.53 -3.92
N ARG A 83 15.30 2.83 -2.62
CA ARG A 83 15.54 1.84 -1.57
C ARG A 83 14.42 0.80 -1.49
N LEU A 84 13.16 1.21 -1.61
CA LEU A 84 12.02 0.27 -1.64
C LEU A 84 12.09 -0.62 -2.88
N MET A 85 12.43 -0.06 -4.04
CA MET A 85 12.64 -0.83 -5.28
C MET A 85 13.79 -1.83 -5.13
N TRP A 86 14.91 -1.40 -4.53
CA TRP A 86 16.03 -2.30 -4.26
C TRP A 86 15.63 -3.45 -3.34
N ASN A 87 14.84 -3.20 -2.28
CA ASN A 87 14.35 -4.25 -1.39
C ASN A 87 13.47 -5.30 -2.10
N LEU A 88 12.85 -4.94 -3.23
CA LEU A 88 12.03 -5.82 -4.06
C LEU A 88 12.85 -6.54 -5.14
N ASN A 89 14.14 -6.25 -5.25
CA ASN A 89 15.05 -6.96 -6.13
C ASN A 89 15.56 -8.23 -5.41
N ASP A 90 15.61 -9.34 -6.14
CA ASP A 90 16.14 -10.63 -5.67
C ASP A 90 17.60 -10.52 -5.19
N GLU A 91 18.37 -9.58 -5.74
CA GLU A 91 19.76 -9.31 -5.35
C GLU A 91 19.90 -8.68 -3.95
N SER A 92 18.81 -8.19 -3.35
CA SER A 92 18.85 -7.49 -2.05
C SER A 92 19.17 -8.40 -0.87
N GLY A 93 19.05 -9.73 -1.06
CA GLY A 93 19.22 -10.73 -0.01
C GLY A 93 18.07 -10.79 1.01
N GLY A 94 16.97 -10.06 0.77
CA GLY A 94 15.75 -10.09 1.57
C GLY A 94 14.51 -10.21 0.69
N ILE A 95 13.37 -10.59 1.28
CA ILE A 95 12.10 -10.75 0.54
C ILE A 95 11.41 -9.39 0.28
N GLY A 96 11.86 -8.31 0.93
CA GLY A 96 11.28 -6.99 0.70
C GLY A 96 9.92 -6.74 1.38
N TRP A 97 9.59 -7.47 2.46
CA TRP A 97 8.31 -7.33 3.16
C TRP A 97 7.92 -5.88 3.48
N GLY A 98 6.66 -5.52 3.22
CA GLY A 98 6.14 -4.19 3.49
C GLY A 98 6.56 -3.12 2.47
N SER A 99 7.47 -3.44 1.54
CA SER A 99 7.93 -2.49 0.52
C SER A 99 6.83 -2.13 -0.49
N PRO A 100 6.04 -3.09 -1.02
CA PRO A 100 4.96 -2.75 -1.94
C PRO A 100 3.88 -1.87 -1.29
N GLU A 101 3.50 -2.17 -0.04
CA GLU A 101 2.55 -1.38 0.74
C GLU A 101 3.08 0.04 1.00
N ALA A 102 4.35 0.16 1.39
CA ALA A 102 5.00 1.44 1.61
C ALA A 102 5.08 2.26 0.32
N MET A 103 5.42 1.65 -0.82
CA MET A 103 5.39 2.32 -2.11
C MET A 103 3.98 2.83 -2.42
N GLY A 104 2.95 1.97 -2.38
CA GLY A 104 1.57 2.37 -2.66
C GLY A 104 1.07 3.50 -1.77
N GLU A 105 1.38 3.46 -0.47
CA GLU A 105 1.00 4.52 0.47
C GLU A 105 1.74 5.84 0.20
N ILE A 106 3.05 5.82 -0.11
CA ILE A 106 3.81 7.02 -0.48
C ILE A 106 3.24 7.66 -1.74
N LEU A 107 2.96 6.86 -2.77
CA LEU A 107 2.39 7.37 -4.03
C LEU A 107 0.99 7.95 -3.81
N ALA A 108 0.19 7.34 -2.94
CA ALA A 108 -1.13 7.86 -2.59
C ALA A 108 -1.08 9.14 -1.72
N CYS A 109 0.06 9.44 -1.09
CA CYS A 109 0.26 10.65 -0.30
C CYS A 109 0.83 11.82 -1.11
N HIS A 110 1.52 11.56 -2.23
CA HIS A 110 2.23 12.61 -2.96
C HIS A 110 2.17 12.46 -4.49
N ASP A 111 1.43 13.35 -5.16
CA ASP A 111 1.17 13.31 -6.61
C ASP A 111 2.43 13.39 -7.49
N GLY A 112 3.46 14.14 -7.08
CA GLY A 112 4.72 14.23 -7.85
C GLY A 112 5.43 12.87 -7.94
N LEU A 113 5.66 12.22 -6.79
CA LEU A 113 6.14 10.84 -6.73
C LEU A 113 5.21 9.85 -7.45
N ALA A 114 3.87 10.01 -7.35
CA ALA A 114 2.94 9.17 -8.09
C ALA A 114 3.19 9.22 -9.60
N LYS A 115 3.36 10.43 -10.17
CA LYS A 115 3.69 10.61 -11.60
C LYS A 115 5.00 9.93 -12.00
N GLU A 116 5.98 9.92 -11.12
CA GLU A 116 7.30 9.34 -11.39
C GLU A 116 7.36 7.83 -11.18
N TYR A 117 6.63 7.27 -10.21
CA TYR A 117 6.87 5.90 -9.73
C TYR A 117 5.64 4.99 -9.80
N ALA A 118 4.44 5.47 -10.11
CA ALA A 118 3.26 4.61 -10.23
C ALA A 118 3.45 3.50 -11.28
N HIS A 119 4.03 3.84 -12.44
CA HIS A 119 4.32 2.86 -13.49
C HIS A 119 5.29 1.76 -13.02
N ILE A 120 6.20 2.08 -12.10
CA ILE A 120 7.11 1.08 -11.49
C ILE A 120 6.34 0.19 -10.53
N LEU A 121 5.48 0.75 -9.67
CA LEU A 121 4.62 -0.06 -8.79
C LEU A 121 3.78 -1.03 -9.62
N ILE A 122 3.15 -0.55 -10.70
CA ILE A 122 2.37 -1.36 -11.63
C ILE A 122 3.23 -2.43 -12.30
N SER A 123 4.47 -2.12 -12.70
CA SER A 123 5.33 -3.09 -13.39
C SER A 123 5.61 -4.38 -12.58
N TYR A 124 5.44 -4.36 -11.26
CA TYR A 124 5.56 -5.53 -10.40
C TYR A 124 4.39 -6.53 -10.57
N THR A 125 3.29 -6.14 -11.22
CA THR A 125 2.17 -7.04 -11.53
C THR A 125 2.37 -7.85 -12.80
N ARG A 126 3.40 -7.51 -13.58
CA ARG A 126 3.59 -7.99 -14.95
C ARG A 126 4.68 -9.04 -15.05
N GLU A 127 4.32 -10.21 -15.58
CA GLU A 127 5.26 -11.32 -15.86
C GLU A 127 6.38 -10.93 -16.83
N ASP A 128 6.10 -10.02 -17.78
CA ASP A 128 7.09 -9.48 -18.73
C ASP A 128 7.86 -8.27 -18.17
N GLY A 129 7.65 -7.92 -16.89
CA GLY A 129 8.23 -6.78 -16.20
C GLY A 129 9.02 -7.16 -14.95
N ASN A 130 8.74 -6.50 -13.83
CA ASN A 130 9.42 -6.73 -12.54
C ASN A 130 8.64 -7.71 -11.67
N TYR A 131 8.04 -8.75 -12.26
CA TYR A 131 7.04 -9.60 -11.60
C TYR A 131 7.41 -10.05 -10.18
N LEU A 132 6.50 -9.85 -9.22
CA LEU A 132 6.65 -10.41 -7.87
C LEU A 132 6.03 -11.80 -7.80
N GLU A 133 6.85 -12.84 -7.84
CA GLU A 133 6.40 -14.25 -7.77
C GLU A 133 5.82 -14.62 -6.40
N HIS A 134 6.31 -14.01 -5.32
CA HIS A 134 5.93 -14.39 -3.97
C HIS A 134 4.52 -13.86 -3.60
N GLU A 135 3.55 -14.76 -3.37
CA GLU A 135 2.14 -14.42 -3.08
C GLU A 135 1.97 -13.37 -1.97
N VAL A 136 2.71 -13.48 -0.86
CA VAL A 136 2.65 -12.48 0.22
C VAL A 136 3.09 -11.07 -0.23
N LEU A 137 4.04 -10.95 -1.15
CA LEU A 137 4.38 -9.64 -1.75
C LEU A 137 3.29 -9.17 -2.71
N GLN A 138 2.65 -10.08 -3.43
CA GLN A 138 1.49 -9.75 -4.26
C GLN A 138 0.34 -9.18 -3.41
N ARG A 139 0.09 -9.71 -2.20
CA ARG A 139 -0.90 -9.12 -1.27
C ARG A 139 -0.59 -7.64 -1.00
N GLY A 140 0.67 -7.33 -0.68
CA GLY A 140 1.12 -5.97 -0.45
C GLY A 140 1.02 -5.08 -1.69
N LEU A 141 1.38 -5.64 -2.85
CA LEU A 141 1.33 -4.96 -4.14
C LEU A 141 -0.10 -4.57 -4.53
N ILE A 142 -1.03 -5.52 -4.51
CA ILE A 142 -2.43 -5.26 -4.88
C ILE A 142 -3.07 -4.32 -3.87
N TRP A 143 -2.73 -4.43 -2.58
CA TRP A 143 -3.16 -3.45 -1.58
C TRP A 143 -2.62 -2.04 -1.91
N GLY A 144 -1.33 -1.91 -2.19
CA GLY A 144 -0.68 -0.65 -2.52
C GLY A 144 -1.25 0.01 -3.77
N ILE A 145 -1.54 -0.80 -4.80
CA ILE A 145 -2.23 -0.37 -6.02
C ILE A 145 -3.64 0.12 -5.70
N GLY A 146 -4.41 -0.64 -4.90
CA GLY A 146 -5.74 -0.22 -4.48
C GLY A 146 -5.71 1.09 -3.69
N ARG A 147 -4.73 1.25 -2.80
CA ARG A 147 -4.52 2.47 -2.02
C ARG A 147 -4.26 3.68 -2.93
N LEU A 148 -3.42 3.53 -3.96
CA LEU A 148 -3.18 4.55 -4.97
C LEU A 148 -4.44 4.83 -5.80
N ALA A 149 -5.15 3.79 -6.24
CA ALA A 149 -6.38 3.88 -7.02
C ALA A 149 -7.49 4.66 -6.27
N GLN A 150 -7.54 4.60 -4.95
CA GLN A 150 -8.49 5.39 -4.15
C GLN A 150 -8.29 6.90 -4.26
N VAL A 151 -7.06 7.36 -4.55
CA VAL A 151 -6.72 8.79 -4.62
C VAL A 151 -6.57 9.25 -6.06
N SER A 152 -5.93 8.43 -6.90
CA SER A 152 -5.56 8.76 -8.27
C SER A 152 -5.98 7.66 -9.25
N PRO A 153 -7.29 7.37 -9.39
CA PRO A 153 -7.78 6.28 -10.25
C PRO A 153 -7.43 6.49 -11.73
N HIS A 154 -7.23 7.73 -12.16
CA HIS A 154 -6.87 8.08 -13.54
C HIS A 154 -5.48 7.55 -13.95
N ILE A 155 -4.54 7.43 -13.01
CA ILE A 155 -3.19 6.88 -13.29
C ILE A 155 -3.24 5.37 -13.54
N MET A 156 -4.32 4.70 -13.13
CA MET A 156 -4.45 3.24 -13.19
C MET A 156 -5.15 2.75 -14.45
N GLN A 157 -5.65 3.62 -15.33
CA GLN A 157 -6.51 3.24 -16.46
C GLN A 157 -5.84 2.22 -17.39
N ASP A 158 -4.56 2.43 -17.72
CA ASP A 158 -3.82 1.55 -18.63
C ASP A 158 -3.34 0.25 -17.96
N ALA A 159 -3.35 0.20 -16.62
CA ALA A 159 -2.84 -0.91 -15.82
C ALA A 159 -3.93 -1.92 -15.41
N VAL A 160 -5.19 -1.63 -15.74
CA VAL A 160 -6.33 -2.47 -15.36
C VAL A 160 -6.19 -3.90 -15.89
N GLN A 161 -5.67 -4.06 -17.12
CA GLN A 161 -5.51 -5.37 -17.75
C GLN A 161 -4.51 -6.25 -16.98
N ASP A 162 -3.45 -5.65 -16.43
CA ASP A 162 -2.44 -6.36 -15.64
C ASP A 162 -3.00 -6.90 -14.31
N LEU A 163 -4.15 -6.38 -13.85
CA LEU A 163 -4.80 -6.81 -12.61
C LEU A 163 -5.79 -7.97 -12.79
N PHE A 164 -6.19 -8.29 -14.03
CA PHE A 164 -7.15 -9.37 -14.29
C PHE A 164 -6.71 -10.75 -13.79
N PRO A 165 -5.45 -11.18 -14.02
CA PRO A 165 -4.98 -12.50 -13.55
C PRO A 165 -5.12 -12.68 -12.03
N TYR A 166 -5.02 -11.59 -11.26
CA TYR A 166 -5.10 -11.63 -9.81
C TYR A 166 -6.50 -11.96 -9.27
N LEU A 167 -7.56 -11.82 -10.08
CA LEU A 167 -8.91 -12.29 -9.72
C LEU A 167 -9.00 -13.82 -9.65
N ASP A 168 -8.08 -14.54 -10.29
CA ASP A 168 -8.01 -16.01 -10.29
C ASP A 168 -6.83 -16.56 -9.47
N SER A 169 -6.11 -15.70 -8.74
CA SER A 169 -4.96 -16.10 -7.90
C SER A 169 -5.31 -17.28 -6.97
N SER A 170 -4.37 -18.17 -6.66
CA SER A 170 -4.56 -19.21 -5.62
C SER A 170 -4.74 -18.62 -4.22
N ASP A 171 -4.17 -17.44 -3.98
CA ASP A 171 -4.23 -16.74 -2.71
C ASP A 171 -5.55 -15.94 -2.57
N ALA A 172 -6.36 -16.30 -1.57
CA ALA A 172 -7.65 -15.65 -1.33
C ALA A 172 -7.53 -14.16 -1.01
N THR A 173 -6.46 -13.74 -0.33
CA THR A 173 -6.24 -12.32 0.00
C THR A 173 -5.94 -11.54 -1.27
N VAL A 174 -5.12 -12.10 -2.17
CA VAL A 174 -4.84 -11.51 -3.48
C VAL A 174 -6.11 -11.39 -4.32
N ARG A 175 -6.91 -12.45 -4.46
CA ARG A 175 -8.19 -12.41 -5.19
C ARG A 175 -9.15 -11.37 -4.62
N GLY A 176 -9.31 -11.33 -3.30
CA GLY A 176 -10.19 -10.36 -2.64
C GLY A 176 -9.73 -8.92 -2.81
N LEU A 177 -8.43 -8.65 -2.69
CA LEU A 177 -7.86 -7.34 -2.96
C LEU A 177 -8.01 -6.95 -4.43
N ALA A 178 -7.82 -7.87 -5.37
CA ALA A 178 -8.04 -7.60 -6.79
C ALA A 178 -9.50 -7.22 -7.06
N ALA A 179 -10.46 -7.93 -6.47
CA ALA A 179 -11.87 -7.58 -6.56
C ALA A 179 -12.15 -6.17 -6.00
N TRP A 180 -11.54 -5.83 -4.87
CA TRP A 180 -11.61 -4.49 -4.28
C TRP A 180 -11.06 -3.39 -5.22
N VAL A 181 -9.90 -3.62 -5.85
CA VAL A 181 -9.32 -2.66 -6.81
C VAL A 181 -10.21 -2.49 -8.04
N MET A 182 -10.73 -3.58 -8.61
CA MET A 182 -11.63 -3.52 -9.77
C MET A 182 -12.90 -2.70 -9.47
N GLY A 183 -13.42 -2.81 -8.24
CA GLY A 183 -14.55 -2.00 -7.78
C GLY A 183 -14.22 -0.51 -7.58
N ILE A 184 -13.00 -0.19 -7.15
CA ILE A 184 -12.54 1.22 -7.06
C ILE A 184 -12.41 1.84 -8.46
N LEU A 185 -11.82 1.09 -9.39
CA LEU A 185 -11.56 1.56 -10.75
C LEU A 185 -12.80 1.49 -11.66
N ALA A 186 -13.88 0.87 -11.19
CA ALA A 186 -15.11 0.65 -11.94
C ALA A 186 -14.83 -0.02 -13.31
N VAL A 187 -14.14 -1.16 -13.27
CA VAL A 187 -13.78 -1.95 -14.46
C VAL A 187 -14.94 -2.83 -14.92
N ASP A 188 -15.66 -2.42 -15.96
CA ASP A 188 -16.81 -3.16 -16.50
C ASP A 188 -16.45 -4.58 -16.97
N ASP A 189 -15.28 -4.74 -17.58
CA ASP A 189 -14.79 -6.04 -18.08
C ASP A 189 -14.60 -7.07 -16.95
N ALA A 190 -14.46 -6.62 -15.70
CA ALA A 190 -14.29 -7.49 -14.54
C ALA A 190 -15.61 -8.10 -14.03
N VAL A 191 -16.78 -7.62 -14.48
CA VAL A 191 -18.11 -8.04 -13.95
C VAL A 191 -18.30 -9.56 -13.96
N SER A 192 -17.89 -10.23 -15.03
CA SER A 192 -18.04 -11.69 -15.14
C SER A 192 -17.21 -12.43 -14.08
N LYS A 193 -15.94 -12.06 -13.92
CA LYS A 193 -15.05 -12.64 -12.91
C LYS A 193 -15.50 -12.32 -11.49
N LEU A 194 -15.91 -11.07 -11.23
CA LEU A 194 -16.46 -10.65 -9.93
C LEU A 194 -17.70 -11.45 -9.54
N ARG A 195 -18.59 -11.78 -10.50
CA ARG A 195 -19.73 -12.67 -10.22
C ARG A 195 -19.29 -14.08 -9.84
N GLY A 196 -18.21 -14.60 -10.44
CA GLY A 196 -17.62 -15.89 -10.07
C GLY A 196 -17.11 -15.94 -8.62
N LEU A 197 -16.68 -14.80 -8.06
CA LEU A 197 -16.20 -14.69 -6.69
C LEU A 197 -17.31 -14.59 -5.64
N LYS A 198 -18.59 -14.51 -6.03
CA LYS A 198 -19.71 -14.38 -5.07
C LYS A 198 -19.95 -15.61 -4.20
N SER A 199 -19.36 -16.76 -4.55
CA SER A 199 -19.38 -17.97 -3.73
C SER A 199 -18.06 -18.21 -2.98
N ASP A 200 -17.09 -17.29 -3.08
CA ASP A 200 -15.80 -17.42 -2.38
C ASP A 200 -15.95 -16.93 -0.93
N GLU A 201 -16.15 -17.88 -0.01
CA GLU A 201 -16.36 -17.62 1.42
C GLU A 201 -15.05 -17.45 2.22
N HIS A 202 -13.88 -17.51 1.59
CA HIS A 202 -12.62 -17.40 2.31
C HIS A 202 -12.53 -16.08 3.08
N GLU A 203 -12.23 -16.18 4.37
CA GLU A 203 -11.94 -15.03 5.22
C GLU A 203 -10.50 -14.55 5.00
N ILE A 204 -10.37 -13.25 4.81
CA ILE A 204 -9.12 -12.56 4.59
C ILE A 204 -9.04 -11.35 5.51
N GLN A 205 -7.82 -10.98 5.88
CA GLN A 205 -7.57 -9.79 6.67
C GLN A 205 -7.01 -8.70 5.77
N ILE A 206 -7.72 -7.57 5.68
CA ILE A 206 -7.30 -6.41 4.89
C ILE A 206 -7.10 -5.20 5.79
N TYR A 207 -6.14 -4.35 5.41
CA TYR A 207 -5.95 -3.07 6.10
C TYR A 207 -6.76 -1.98 5.43
N THR A 208 -7.52 -1.23 6.23
CA THR A 208 -8.33 -0.09 5.80
C THR A 208 -7.96 1.16 6.58
N TYR A 209 -8.56 2.30 6.26
CA TYR A 209 -8.40 3.52 7.06
C TYR A 209 -8.82 3.36 8.54
N ARG A 210 -9.63 2.33 8.85
CA ARG A 210 -10.06 2.00 10.23
C ARG A 210 -9.14 0.99 10.92
N GLY A 211 -8.08 0.53 10.26
CA GLY A 211 -7.22 -0.55 10.73
C GLY A 211 -7.50 -1.89 10.03
N LEU A 212 -6.99 -2.97 10.62
CA LEU A 212 -7.18 -4.34 10.15
C LEU A 212 -8.62 -4.77 10.35
N VAL A 213 -9.23 -5.31 9.29
CA VAL A 213 -10.59 -5.86 9.33
C VAL A 213 -10.61 -7.21 8.65
N ASN A 214 -11.40 -8.13 9.20
CA ASN A 214 -11.70 -9.40 8.54
C ASN A 214 -12.85 -9.17 7.55
N ARG A 215 -12.68 -9.69 6.32
CA ARG A 215 -13.66 -9.64 5.23
C ARG A 215 -13.67 -10.98 4.53
N ARG A 216 -14.75 -11.30 3.82
CA ARG A 216 -14.75 -12.42 2.88
C ARG A 216 -14.56 -11.93 1.45
N VAL A 217 -13.98 -12.78 0.61
CA VAL A 217 -13.79 -12.48 -0.82
C VAL A 217 -15.13 -12.16 -1.49
N MET A 218 -16.18 -12.92 -1.21
CA MET A 218 -17.54 -12.66 -1.72
C MET A 218 -18.08 -11.27 -1.35
N ASP A 219 -17.76 -10.76 -0.15
CA ASP A 219 -18.25 -9.45 0.30
C ASP A 219 -17.57 -8.33 -0.48
N LEU A 220 -16.28 -8.47 -0.80
CA LEU A 220 -15.52 -7.52 -1.62
C LEU A 220 -15.98 -7.56 -3.08
N ALA A 221 -16.25 -8.76 -3.62
CA ALA A 221 -16.79 -8.93 -4.96
C ALA A 221 -18.19 -8.31 -5.10
N GLN A 222 -19.06 -8.52 -4.12
CA GLN A 222 -20.39 -7.91 -4.10
C GLN A 222 -20.33 -6.38 -3.98
N GLU A 223 -19.43 -5.85 -3.15
CA GLU A 223 -19.20 -4.41 -3.04
C GLU A 223 -18.71 -3.82 -4.38
N ALA A 224 -17.76 -4.49 -5.05
CA ALA A 224 -17.26 -4.08 -6.36
C ALA A 224 -18.35 -4.06 -7.44
N LEU A 225 -19.19 -5.11 -7.49
CA LEU A 225 -20.34 -5.18 -8.41
C LEU A 225 -21.37 -4.07 -8.14
N SER A 226 -21.60 -3.71 -6.88
CA SER A 226 -22.55 -2.66 -6.52
C SER A 226 -22.08 -1.30 -7.05
N ARG A 227 -20.79 -0.98 -6.88
CA ARG A 227 -20.18 0.26 -7.43
C ARG A 227 -20.26 0.36 -8.95
N LEU A 228 -20.16 -0.77 -9.65
CA LEU A 228 -20.32 -0.86 -11.10
C LEU A 228 -21.78 -0.65 -11.55
N GLY A 229 -22.74 -1.11 -10.74
CA GLY A 229 -24.18 -0.90 -10.99
C GLY A 229 -24.60 0.56 -10.81
N ASP A 230 -24.21 1.19 -9.71
CA ASP A 230 -24.56 2.59 -9.39
C ASP A 230 -24.05 3.58 -10.46
N LYS A 231 -22.92 3.26 -11.11
CA LYS A 231 -22.36 4.11 -12.17
C LYS A 231 -23.15 4.04 -13.48
N ARG A 232 -23.80 2.91 -13.77
CA ARG A 232 -24.65 2.76 -14.97
C ARG A 232 -25.91 3.61 -14.86
N GLU A 233 -26.52 3.68 -13.68
CA GLU A 233 -27.70 4.52 -13.41
C GLU A 233 -27.42 6.03 -13.45
N LEU A 234 -26.15 6.45 -13.28
CA LEU A 234 -25.73 7.86 -13.38
C LEU A 234 -25.27 8.28 -14.79
N SER A 235 -25.11 7.32 -15.71
CA SER A 235 -24.68 7.53 -17.10
C SER A 235 -25.81 7.37 -18.13
N GLU A 236 -27.00 6.98 -17.67
CA GLU A 236 -28.27 6.93 -18.44
C GLU A 236 -29.14 8.16 -18.14
#